data_AF-A0A166AN40-F1
#
_entry.id   AF-A0A166AN40-F1
#
_cell.length_a   1.000
_cell.length_b   1.000
_cell.length_c   1.000
_cell.angle_alpha   90.00
_cell.angle_beta   90.00
_cell.angle_gamma   90.00
#
_symmetry.space_group_name_H-M   'P 1'
#
loop_
_entity.id
_entity.type
_entity.pdbx_description
1 polymer ?
#
loop_
_entity_poly.entity_id
_entity_poly.type
_entity_poly.pdbx_seq_one_letter_code
_entity_poly.pdbx_strand_id
1 'polypeptide(L)'
;MHIAEGRVDPDDTNHPGPDHDDITLGESLQSGPPLQTIVFADVDFLQAVRDGYKDDRMYAKMMGDLAHYKSFRSEEGLLYTKNRMGTEVVCIPRALHPTQRSLTEMVITHAHDTLGHLGFQKTSEYARRWFWW
;
A
#
# COMPACT_ATOMS: atom_id res chain seq x y z
N MET A 1 -33.44 18.96 70.59
CA MET A 1 -32.42 18.27 71.41
C MET A 1 -31.64 17.38 70.46
N HIS A 2 -30.35 17.67 70.21
CA HIS A 2 -29.36 16.88 69.42
C HIS A 2 -29.73 16.61 67.92
N ILE A 3 -29.03 17.18 66.92
CA ILE A 3 -27.85 16.71 66.15
C ILE A 3 -27.94 15.27 65.56
N ALA A 4 -27.43 14.90 64.37
CA ALA A 4 -27.08 15.54 63.07
C ALA A 4 -26.70 14.39 62.06
N GLU A 5 -26.16 14.45 60.82
CA GLU A 5 -25.54 15.45 59.89
C GLU A 5 -25.78 15.02 58.40
N GLY A 6 -25.46 15.88 57.41
CA GLY A 6 -25.24 15.54 55.97
C GLY A 6 -26.48 15.39 55.07
N ARG A 7 -26.42 15.54 53.74
CA ARG A 7 -25.36 15.95 52.78
C ARG A 7 -26.02 16.75 51.63
N VAL A 8 -25.27 17.62 50.95
CA VAL A 8 -25.71 18.34 49.73
C VAL A 8 -25.03 17.72 48.50
N ASP A 9 -25.79 17.49 47.43
CA ASP A 9 -25.26 17.05 46.13
C ASP A 9 -25.64 18.04 45.01
N PRO A 10 -24.63 18.72 44.44
CA PRO A 10 -24.72 19.35 43.14
C PRO A 10 -23.44 19.06 42.33
N ASP A 11 -23.42 17.98 41.56
CA ASP A 11 -22.28 17.72 40.65
C ASP A 11 -22.53 18.36 39.29
N ASP A 12 -21.67 19.30 38.93
CA ASP A 12 -21.68 20.03 37.66
C ASP A 12 -20.56 19.47 36.78
N THR A 13 -20.93 18.85 35.65
CA THR A 13 -19.98 18.70 34.55
C THR A 13 -20.69 18.67 33.20
N ASN A 14 -20.78 19.84 32.58
CA ASN A 14 -20.91 19.96 31.13
C ASN A 14 -19.69 19.29 30.44
N HIS A 15 -19.85 18.03 30.02
CA HIS A 15 -18.83 17.30 29.29
C HIS A 15 -19.15 17.32 27.78
N PRO A 16 -18.40 18.05 26.94
CA PRO A 16 -18.48 17.84 25.51
C PRO A 16 -17.94 16.43 25.23
N GLY A 17 -18.79 15.56 24.68
CA GLY A 17 -18.34 14.28 24.14
C GLY A 17 -17.29 14.52 23.05
N PRO A 18 -16.29 13.64 22.88
CA PRO A 18 -15.31 13.79 21.81
C PRO A 18 -16.03 13.83 20.46
N ASP A 19 -15.58 14.73 19.58
CA ASP A 19 -16.10 14.81 18.21
C ASP A 19 -16.10 13.41 17.59
N HIS A 20 -17.27 12.99 17.11
CA HIS A 20 -17.36 11.84 16.24
C HIS A 20 -16.96 12.32 14.84
N ASP A 21 -15.65 12.52 14.67
CA ASP A 21 -15.03 12.67 13.36
C ASP A 21 -15.61 11.59 12.44
N ASP A 22 -16.16 12.02 11.30
CA ASP A 22 -16.87 11.16 10.38
C ASP A 22 -15.85 10.30 9.63
N ILE A 23 -15.36 9.23 10.30
CA ILE A 23 -14.42 8.25 9.77
C ILE A 23 -15.13 7.53 8.62
N THR A 24 -15.04 8.14 7.44
CA THR A 24 -15.74 7.66 6.26
C THR A 24 -15.36 6.21 6.01
N LEU A 25 -16.35 5.38 5.66
CA LEU A 25 -16.19 3.92 5.54
C LEU A 25 -15.10 3.50 4.52
N GLY A 26 -14.66 4.43 3.66
CA GLY A 26 -13.51 4.27 2.78
C GLY A 26 -12.18 4.13 3.53
N GLU A 27 -11.90 4.95 4.54
CA GLU A 27 -10.58 4.96 5.20
C GLU A 27 -10.37 3.75 6.11
N SER A 28 -11.38 3.42 6.92
CA SER A 28 -11.32 2.33 7.91
C SER A 28 -11.17 0.93 7.28
N LEU A 29 -11.49 0.76 6.00
CA LEU A 29 -11.35 -0.50 5.27
C LEU A 29 -10.01 -0.65 4.51
N GLN A 30 -9.10 0.31 4.66
CA GLN A 30 -7.99 0.52 3.72
C GLN A 30 -6.62 0.78 4.40
N SER A 31 -6.56 0.65 5.72
CA SER A 31 -5.48 1.03 6.63
C SER A 31 -4.41 -0.05 6.85
N GLY A 32 -3.93 -0.68 5.78
CA GLY A 32 -2.78 -1.60 5.84
C GLY A 32 -1.42 -0.88 5.79
N PRO A 33 -0.34 -1.44 6.37
CA PRO A 33 1.01 -0.88 6.32
C PRO A 33 1.61 -0.94 4.90
N PRO A 34 2.30 0.12 4.40
CA PRO A 34 2.66 0.27 2.99
C PRO A 34 3.29 -0.97 2.35
N LEU A 35 2.56 -1.59 1.41
CA LEU A 35 2.94 -2.89 0.83
C LEU A 35 4.31 -2.83 0.15
N GLN A 36 4.65 -1.68 -0.44
CA GLN A 36 5.96 -1.47 -1.06
C GLN A 36 7.10 -1.72 -0.07
N THR A 37 6.98 -1.24 1.17
CA THR A 37 8.00 -1.43 2.22
C THR A 37 8.15 -2.90 2.61
N ILE A 38 7.06 -3.66 2.63
CA ILE A 38 7.07 -5.11 2.94
C ILE A 38 7.75 -5.88 1.80
N VAL A 39 7.35 -5.62 0.55
CA VAL A 39 7.88 -6.31 -0.63
C VAL A 39 9.33 -5.90 -0.92
N PHE A 40 9.72 -4.64 -0.67
CA PHE A 40 11.08 -4.14 -0.92
C PHE A 40 12.08 -4.55 0.18
N ALA A 41 11.62 -5.18 1.27
CA ALA A 41 12.52 -5.83 2.22
C ALA A 41 13.16 -7.11 1.65
N ASP A 42 12.57 -7.68 0.59
CA ASP A 42 13.14 -8.78 -0.18
C ASP A 42 14.08 -8.23 -1.27
N VAL A 43 15.38 -8.44 -1.06
CA VAL A 43 16.44 -7.99 -1.98
C VAL A 43 16.50 -8.83 -3.27
N ASP A 44 16.12 -10.10 -3.21
CA ASP A 44 16.08 -11.00 -4.37
C ASP A 44 14.87 -10.67 -5.25
N PHE A 45 13.74 -10.26 -4.64
CA PHE A 45 12.60 -9.68 -5.35
C PHE A 45 13.01 -8.40 -6.11
N LEU A 46 13.68 -7.47 -5.43
CA LEU A 46 14.14 -6.22 -6.06
C LEU A 46 15.14 -6.47 -7.19
N GLN A 47 16.01 -7.47 -7.05
CA GLN A 47 16.94 -7.86 -8.10
C GLN A 47 16.23 -8.52 -9.29
N ALA A 48 15.30 -9.44 -9.03
CA ALA A 48 14.49 -10.09 -10.07
C ALA A 48 13.58 -9.11 -10.82
N VAL A 49 13.09 -8.04 -10.18
CA VAL A 49 12.42 -6.92 -10.87
C VAL A 49 13.40 -6.21 -11.82
N ARG A 50 14.62 -5.87 -11.37
CA ARG A 50 15.63 -5.19 -12.20
C ARG A 50 16.11 -6.02 -13.38
N ASP A 51 16.24 -7.33 -13.21
CA ASP A 51 16.61 -8.26 -14.28
C ASP A 51 15.45 -8.53 -15.24
N GLY A 52 14.22 -8.66 -14.71
CA GLY A 52 13.01 -8.85 -15.52
C GLY A 52 12.73 -7.73 -16.52
N TYR A 53 13.17 -6.49 -16.27
CA TYR A 53 13.10 -5.42 -17.27
C TYR A 53 14.03 -5.62 -18.47
N LYS A 54 15.09 -6.42 -18.35
CA LYS A 54 16.08 -6.68 -19.41
C LYS A 54 15.57 -7.75 -20.38
N ASP A 55 14.90 -8.76 -19.83
CA ASP A 55 14.34 -9.89 -20.58
C ASP A 55 13.02 -9.52 -21.28
N ASP A 56 12.21 -8.64 -20.68
CA ASP A 56 11.00 -8.10 -21.30
C ASP A 56 11.34 -7.03 -22.35
N ARG A 57 11.06 -7.33 -23.62
CA ARG A 57 11.33 -6.45 -24.77
C ARG A 57 10.65 -5.08 -24.68
N MET A 58 9.51 -4.95 -23.98
CA MET A 58 8.85 -3.66 -23.80
C MET A 58 9.63 -2.81 -22.79
N TYR A 59 9.93 -3.38 -21.62
CA TYR A 59 10.65 -2.66 -20.57
C TYR A 59 12.10 -2.36 -20.95
N ALA A 60 12.78 -3.27 -21.65
CA ALA A 60 14.12 -3.05 -22.17
C ALA A 60 14.15 -1.86 -23.16
N LYS A 61 13.13 -1.75 -24.02
CA LYS A 61 12.99 -0.59 -24.91
C LYS A 61 12.66 0.69 -24.14
N MET A 62 11.79 0.63 -23.13
CA MET A 62 11.46 1.80 -22.30
C MET A 62 12.70 2.32 -21.56
N MET A 63 13.49 1.45 -20.95
CA MET A 63 14.75 1.80 -20.28
C MET A 63 15.80 2.39 -21.25
N GLY A 64 15.79 1.96 -22.51
CA GLY A 64 16.69 2.49 -23.54
C GLY A 64 16.34 3.88 -24.08
N ASP A 65 15.09 4.34 -23.98
CA ASP A 65 14.62 5.64 -24.49
C ASP A 65 13.51 6.25 -23.61
N LEU A 66 13.80 6.44 -22.32
CA LEU A 66 12.86 7.03 -21.35
C LEU A 66 12.36 8.42 -21.76
N ALA A 67 13.15 9.18 -22.54
CA ALA A 67 12.76 10.50 -23.05
C ALA A 67 11.54 10.46 -23.97
N HIS A 68 11.34 9.35 -24.70
CA HIS A 68 10.14 9.10 -25.49
C HIS A 68 8.93 8.72 -24.62
N TYR A 69 9.16 7.98 -23.53
CA TYR A 69 8.13 7.40 -22.67
C TYR A 69 7.77 8.30 -21.47
N LYS A 70 7.34 9.55 -21.74
CA LYS A 70 7.08 10.61 -20.73
C LYS A 70 6.13 10.26 -19.56
N SER A 71 5.36 9.19 -19.65
CA SER A 71 4.52 8.67 -18.55
C SER A 71 5.28 7.79 -17.56
N PHE A 72 6.56 7.52 -17.82
CA PHE A 72 7.43 6.65 -17.05
C PHE A 72 8.70 7.38 -16.60
N ARG A 73 9.27 6.92 -15.48
CA ARG A 73 10.53 7.38 -14.87
C ARG A 73 11.33 6.16 -14.44
N SER A 74 12.65 6.20 -14.56
CA SER A 74 13.53 5.24 -13.88
C SER A 74 14.19 5.85 -12.66
N GLU A 75 14.30 5.08 -11.58
CA GLU A 75 15.08 5.43 -10.39
C GLU A 75 15.65 4.15 -9.77
N GLU A 76 16.94 4.13 -9.44
CA GLU A 76 17.66 2.96 -8.88
C GLU A 76 17.47 1.65 -9.66
N GLY A 77 17.29 1.74 -10.98
CA GLY A 77 17.03 0.60 -11.87
C GLY A 77 15.58 0.09 -11.85
N LEU A 78 14.69 0.70 -11.07
CA LEU A 78 13.26 0.45 -11.06
C LEU A 78 12.53 1.39 -12.02
N LEU A 79 11.51 0.89 -12.72
CA LEU A 79 10.58 1.71 -13.50
C LEU A 79 9.37 2.10 -12.65
N TYR A 80 9.00 3.37 -12.77
CA TYR A 80 7.81 3.97 -12.17
C TYR A 80 6.90 4.50 -13.27
N THR A 81 5.59 4.40 -13.05
CA THR A 81 4.54 5.02 -13.87
C THR A 81 3.52 5.69 -12.95
N LYS A 82 2.53 6.40 -13.50
CA LYS A 82 1.45 7.00 -12.69
C LYS A 82 0.17 6.20 -12.78
N ASN A 83 -0.40 5.85 -11.62
CA ASN A 83 -1.70 5.20 -11.54
C ASN A 83 -2.85 6.19 -11.86
N ARG A 84 -4.11 5.72 -11.85
CA ARG A 84 -5.29 6.54 -12.17
C ARG A 84 -5.48 7.76 -11.25
N MET A 85 -4.89 7.76 -10.06
CA MET A 85 -4.93 8.86 -9.09
C MET A 85 -3.73 9.82 -9.23
N GLY A 86 -2.81 9.57 -10.17
CA GLY A 86 -1.59 10.37 -10.38
C GLY A 86 -0.42 10.00 -9.46
N THR A 87 -0.61 9.05 -8.53
CA THR A 87 0.43 8.52 -7.65
C THR A 87 1.44 7.71 -8.46
N GLU A 88 2.74 7.86 -8.14
CA GLU A 88 3.78 7.03 -8.75
C GLU A 88 3.75 5.60 -8.18
N VAL A 89 3.85 4.62 -9.08
CA VAL A 89 3.77 3.18 -8.79
C VAL A 89 4.82 2.42 -9.58
N VAL A 90 5.36 1.35 -8.99
CA VAL A 90 6.43 0.52 -9.54
C VAL A 90 5.87 -0.43 -10.60
N CYS A 91 6.47 -0.47 -11.78
CA CYS A 91 6.14 -1.43 -12.82
C CYS A 91 6.69 -2.82 -12.43
N ILE A 92 5.85 -3.85 -12.37
CA ILE A 92 6.29 -5.23 -12.12
C ILE A 92 6.40 -5.97 -13.47
N PRO A 93 7.60 -6.43 -13.86
CA PRO A 93 7.78 -7.21 -15.08
C PRO A 93 7.23 -8.63 -14.92
N ARG A 94 6.92 -9.28 -16.05
CA ARG A 94 6.43 -10.67 -16.09
C ARG A 94 7.60 -11.66 -15.98
N ALA A 95 8.36 -11.54 -14.90
CA ALA A 95 9.51 -12.37 -14.57
C ALA A 95 9.24 -13.28 -13.36
N LEU A 96 10.19 -14.17 -13.10
CA LEU A 96 10.20 -15.09 -11.97
C LEU A 96 11.24 -14.66 -10.92
N HIS A 97 10.90 -14.87 -9.66
CA HIS A 97 11.83 -14.86 -8.55
C HIS A 97 12.78 -16.07 -8.64
N PRO A 98 13.99 -16.05 -8.03
CA PRO A 98 14.86 -17.24 -7.95
C PRO A 98 14.15 -18.49 -7.41
N THR A 99 13.15 -18.33 -6.52
CA THR A 99 12.29 -19.41 -6.01
C THR A 99 11.20 -19.91 -6.99
N GLN A 100 11.27 -19.54 -8.27
CA GLN A 100 10.36 -19.90 -9.37
C GLN A 100 8.90 -19.42 -9.23
N ARG A 101 8.59 -18.55 -8.25
CA ARG A 101 7.30 -17.85 -8.16
C ARG A 101 7.27 -16.60 -9.04
N SER A 102 6.09 -16.17 -9.47
CA SER A 102 5.96 -14.92 -10.21
C SER A 102 6.13 -13.70 -9.29
N LEU A 103 6.73 -12.62 -9.79
CA LEU A 103 6.83 -11.37 -9.03
C LEU A 103 5.43 -10.78 -8.75
N THR A 104 4.50 -10.89 -9.72
CA THR A 104 3.10 -10.47 -9.54
C THR A 104 2.37 -11.33 -8.49
N GLU A 105 2.64 -12.64 -8.47
CA GLU A 105 2.12 -13.57 -7.45
C GLU A 105 2.61 -13.17 -6.05
N MET A 106 3.92 -12.93 -5.87
CA MET A 106 4.48 -12.50 -4.59
C MET A 106 3.86 -11.20 -4.09
N VAL A 107 3.68 -10.19 -4.96
CA VAL A 107 3.00 -8.93 -4.60
C VAL A 107 1.56 -9.18 -4.15
N ILE A 108 0.82 -10.07 -4.83
CA ILE A 108 -0.56 -10.42 -4.48
C ILE A 108 -0.63 -11.21 -3.17
N THR A 109 0.28 -12.15 -2.93
CA THR A 109 0.38 -12.89 -1.66
C THR A 109 0.65 -11.94 -0.50
N HIS A 110 1.69 -11.10 -0.58
CA HIS A 110 1.96 -10.11 0.46
C HIS A 110 0.79 -9.15 0.67
N ALA A 111 0.08 -8.72 -0.39
CA ALA A 111 -1.11 -7.90 -0.28
C ALA A 111 -2.27 -8.61 0.44
N HIS A 112 -2.45 -9.91 0.20
CA HIS A 112 -3.52 -10.72 0.79
C HIS A 112 -3.25 -10.99 2.28
N ASP A 113 -2.01 -11.37 2.61
CA ASP A 113 -1.60 -11.66 3.98
C ASP A 113 -1.58 -10.38 4.85
N THR A 114 -1.05 -9.27 4.31
CA THR A 114 -1.02 -7.96 5.01
C THR A 114 -2.40 -7.44 5.39
N LEU A 115 -3.42 -7.79 4.60
CA LEU A 115 -4.81 -7.38 4.84
C LEU A 115 -5.60 -8.35 5.73
N GLY A 116 -5.04 -9.48 6.15
CA GLY A 116 -5.78 -10.51 6.87
C GLY A 116 -6.76 -11.28 5.98
N HIS A 117 -6.28 -11.72 4.81
CA HIS A 117 -7.00 -12.59 3.87
C HIS A 117 -8.29 -12.01 3.25
N LEU A 118 -8.35 -10.69 3.05
CA LEU A 118 -9.46 -10.06 2.34
C LEU A 118 -9.60 -10.57 0.89
N GLY A 119 -10.83 -10.49 0.37
CA GLY A 119 -11.17 -10.97 -0.98
C GLY A 119 -10.48 -10.19 -2.10
N PHE A 120 -10.29 -10.87 -3.23
CA PHE A 120 -9.51 -10.45 -4.41
C PHE A 120 -9.61 -8.97 -4.81
N GLN A 121 -10.80 -8.36 -4.77
CA GLN A 121 -10.98 -6.94 -5.10
C GLN A 121 -10.16 -6.03 -4.18
N LYS A 122 -10.32 -6.17 -2.86
CA LYS A 122 -9.59 -5.35 -1.87
C LYS A 122 -8.08 -5.57 -1.96
N THR A 123 -7.63 -6.82 -2.08
CA THR A 123 -6.23 -7.18 -2.31
C THR A 123 -5.66 -6.50 -3.57
N SER A 124 -6.42 -6.49 -4.66
CA SER A 124 -6.00 -5.88 -5.94
C SER A 124 -5.98 -4.34 -5.87
N GLU A 125 -6.96 -3.73 -5.23
CA GLU A 125 -7.02 -2.27 -5.01
C GLU A 125 -5.90 -1.79 -4.09
N TYR A 126 -5.53 -2.61 -3.10
CA TYR A 126 -4.41 -2.36 -2.20
C TYR A 126 -3.06 -2.41 -2.92
N ALA A 127 -2.80 -3.50 -3.67
CA ALA A 127 -1.54 -3.63 -4.43
C ALA A 127 -1.34 -2.49 -5.46
N ARG A 128 -2.42 -2.06 -6.14
CA ARG A 128 -2.40 -0.99 -7.16
C ARG A 128 -2.10 0.43 -6.63
N ARG A 129 -1.95 0.60 -5.32
CA ARG A 129 -1.44 1.85 -4.70
C ARG A 129 0.06 2.03 -4.90
N TRP A 130 0.79 0.93 -5.10
CA TRP A 130 2.26 0.90 -5.17
C TRP A 130 2.78 0.17 -6.41
N PHE A 131 1.97 -0.65 -7.08
CA PHE A 131 2.41 -1.55 -8.15
C PHE A 131 1.51 -1.51 -9.40
N TRP A 132 2.10 -1.78 -10.57
CA TRP A 132 1.43 -1.78 -11.89
C TRP A 132 1.95 -2.92 -12.79
N TRP A 133 1.05 -3.62 -13.51
CA TRP A 133 1.35 -4.76 -14.41
C TRP A 133 0.17 -5.10 -15.35
#